data_AF-X1AZI0-F1
#
_entry.id   AF-X1AZI0-F1
#
_cell.length_a   1.000
_cell.length_b   1.000
_cell.length_c   1.000
_cell.angle_alpha   90.00
_cell.angle_beta   90.00
_cell.angle_gamma   90.00
#
_symmetry.space_group_name_H-M   'P 1'
#
loop_
_entity.id
_entity.type
_entity.pdbx_description
1 polymer ?
#
loop_
_entity_poly.entity_id
_entity_poly.type
_entity_poly.pdbx_seq_one_letter_code
_entity_poly.pdbx_strand_id
1 'polypeptide(L)'
;MDILEERLELAKRFNPEVVINSAGPGYIPRVLKETDNLGADVVIVACPSQKAQIESLEMVRKGGRVIFFGGLPHGRSQVFLDTNLI
;
A
#
# COMPACT_ATOMS: atom_id res chain seq x y z
N MET A 1 1.73 6.86 -1.78
CA MET A 1 1.16 6.91 -0.42
C MET A 1 2.31 6.83 0.57
N ASP A 2 2.28 7.63 1.62
CA ASP A 2 3.28 7.68 2.70
C ASP A 2 2.63 8.33 3.93
N ILE A 3 3.24 8.18 5.10
CA ILE A 3 2.80 8.83 6.35
C ILE A 3 3.45 10.21 6.53
N LEU A 4 4.58 10.46 5.85
CA LEU A 4 5.35 11.69 5.96
C LEU A 4 4.99 12.66 4.84
N GLU A 5 4.47 13.84 5.20
CA GLU A 5 4.03 14.85 4.24
C GLU A 5 5.17 15.30 3.30
N GLU A 6 6.38 15.45 3.83
CA GLU A 6 7.57 15.80 3.04
C GLU A 6 7.86 14.81 1.89
N ARG A 7 7.58 13.51 2.08
CA ARG A 7 7.76 12.49 1.05
C ARG A 7 6.63 12.52 0.03
N LEU A 8 5.42 12.87 0.46
CA LEU A 8 4.28 13.10 -0.43
C LEU A 8 4.55 14.30 -1.35
N GLU A 9 5.06 15.40 -0.81
CA GLU A 9 5.45 16.57 -1.61
C GLU A 9 6.55 16.24 -2.63
N LEU A 10 7.54 15.42 -2.24
CA LEU A 10 8.56 14.93 -3.17
C LEU A 10 7.93 14.08 -4.28
N ALA A 11 6.99 13.19 -3.94
CA ALA A 11 6.32 12.31 -4.88
C ALA A 11 5.51 13.06 -5.94
N LYS A 12 4.95 14.24 -5.62
CA LYS A 12 4.21 15.07 -6.58
C LYS A 12 5.02 15.46 -7.81
N ARG A 13 6.36 15.49 -7.72
CA ARG A 13 7.25 15.78 -8.87
C ARG A 13 7.16 14.75 -9.99
N PHE A 14 6.66 13.56 -9.70
CA PHE A 14 6.45 12.49 -10.67
C PHE A 14 5.05 12.52 -11.30
N ASN A 15 4.25 13.57 -11.03
CA ASN A 15 2.87 13.74 -11.50
C ASN A 15 1.94 12.54 -11.25
N PRO A 16 1.89 11.99 -10.02
CA PRO A 16 0.93 10.95 -9.69
C PRO A 16 -0.51 11.51 -9.78
N GLU A 17 -1.44 10.68 -10.26
CA GLU A 17 -2.87 11.02 -10.31
C GLU A 17 -3.45 11.26 -8.91
N VAL A 18 -3.02 10.45 -7.94
CA VAL A 18 -3.47 10.55 -6.54
C VAL A 18 -2.30 10.39 -5.59
N VAL A 19 -2.24 11.28 -4.60
CA VAL A 19 -1.31 11.21 -3.47
C VAL A 19 -2.11 11.10 -2.18
N ILE A 20 -1.81 10.10 -1.36
CA ILE A 20 -2.56 9.78 -0.15
C ILE A 20 -1.62 9.79 1.05
N ASN A 21 -1.98 10.55 2.09
CA ASN A 21 -1.37 10.46 3.40
C ASN A 21 -2.00 9.30 4.19
N SER A 22 -1.19 8.32 4.60
CA SER A 22 -1.63 7.12 5.30
C SER A 22 -1.33 7.12 6.81
N ALA A 23 -1.10 8.29 7.41
CA ALA A 23 -0.88 8.41 8.85
C ALA A 23 -2.17 8.18 9.67
N GLY A 24 -3.32 8.55 9.11
CA GLY A 24 -4.64 8.41 9.73
C GLY A 24 -5.47 7.25 9.16
N PRO A 25 -6.66 6.99 9.73
CA PRO A 25 -7.59 6.02 9.14
C PRO A 25 -8.15 6.54 7.80
N GLY A 26 -8.57 5.62 6.92
CA GLY A 26 -9.34 5.96 5.72
C GLY A 26 -8.57 5.95 4.38
N TYR A 27 -7.26 5.71 4.37
CA TYR A 27 -6.51 5.60 3.10
C TYR A 27 -6.89 4.36 2.28
N ILE A 28 -7.22 3.24 2.92
CA ILE A 28 -7.68 2.03 2.19
C ILE A 28 -9.03 2.28 1.49
N PRO A 29 -10.08 2.79 2.17
CA PRO A 29 -11.30 3.24 1.49
C PRO A 29 -11.04 4.26 0.38
N ARG A 30 -10.04 5.14 0.54
CA ARG A 30 -9.66 6.08 -0.51
C ARG A 30 -9.11 5.34 -1.74
N VAL A 31 -8.19 4.39 -1.56
CA VAL A 31 -7.67 3.56 -2.66
C VAL A 31 -8.79 2.81 -3.37
N LEU A 32 -9.71 2.19 -2.62
CA LEU A 32 -10.87 1.51 -3.21
C LEU A 32 -11.73 2.47 -4.02
N LYS A 33 -12.01 3.68 -3.50
CA LYS A 33 -12.78 4.69 -4.22
C LYS A 33 -12.12 5.11 -5.54
N GLU A 34 -10.80 5.29 -5.56
CA GLU A 34 -10.04 5.63 -6.77
C GLU A 34 -9.93 4.47 -7.77
N THR A 35 -10.30 3.25 -7.36
CA THR A 35 -10.20 2.02 -8.16
C THR A 35 -11.56 1.38 -8.38
N ASP A 36 -12.63 2.18 -8.47
CA ASP A 36 -14.02 1.75 -8.70
C ASP A 36 -14.51 0.66 -7.73
N ASN A 37 -13.97 0.67 -6.50
CA ASN A 37 -14.15 -0.33 -5.45
C ASN A 37 -13.72 -1.76 -5.83
N LEU A 38 -12.93 -1.92 -6.89
CA LEU A 38 -12.36 -3.20 -7.29
C LEU A 38 -11.04 -3.48 -6.56
N GLY A 39 -10.29 -2.43 -6.22
CA GLY A 39 -8.91 -2.51 -5.77
C GLY A 39 -7.91 -2.32 -6.92
N ALA A 40 -6.65 -2.06 -6.58
CA ALA A 40 -5.60 -1.84 -7.56
C ALA A 40 -5.18 -3.14 -8.27
N ASP A 41 -4.89 -3.08 -9.58
CA ASP A 41 -4.31 -4.19 -10.34
C ASP A 41 -2.97 -4.66 -9.77
N VAL A 42 -2.15 -3.71 -9.35
CA VAL A 42 -0.82 -3.93 -8.79
C VAL A 42 -0.61 -3.02 -7.60
N VAL A 43 -0.20 -3.60 -6.47
CA VAL A 43 0.25 -2.87 -5.27
C VAL A 43 1.73 -3.13 -5.06
N ILE A 44 2.53 -2.06 -4.99
CA ILE A 44 3.98 -2.16 -4.73
C ILE A 44 4.26 -1.63 -3.33
N VAL A 45 4.73 -2.52 -2.45
CA VAL A 45 5.17 -2.14 -1.10
C VAL A 45 6.65 -1.81 -1.16
N ALA A 46 6.96 -0.53 -1.33
CA ALA A 46 8.32 0.00 -1.45
C ALA A 46 8.87 0.55 -0.12
N CYS A 47 8.41 0.03 1.01
CA CYS A 47 8.86 0.42 2.35
C CYS A 47 9.00 -0.79 3.28
N PRO A 48 9.89 -0.74 4.29
CA PRO A 48 10.13 -1.84 5.22
C PRO A 48 9.05 -1.89 6.33
N SER A 49 7.78 -2.04 5.95
CA SER A 49 6.64 -2.00 6.88
C SER A 49 5.78 -3.26 6.80
N GLN A 50 5.73 -4.02 7.90
CA GLN A 50 4.84 -5.19 8.02
C GLN A 50 3.37 -4.78 7.84
N LYS A 51 2.98 -3.64 8.43
CA LYS A 51 1.63 -3.09 8.29
C LYS A 51 1.28 -2.83 6.82
N ALA A 52 2.18 -2.22 6.06
CA ALA A 52 1.95 -1.96 4.64
C ALA A 52 1.86 -3.26 3.82
N GLN A 53 2.62 -4.31 4.19
CA GLN A 53 2.50 -5.63 3.55
C GLN A 53 1.13 -6.27 3.83
N ILE A 54 0.62 -6.20 5.06
CA ILE A 54 -0.72 -6.72 5.40
C ILE A 54 -1.80 -5.95 4.64
N GLU A 55 -1.80 -4.63 4.75
CA GLU A 55 -2.84 -3.77 4.18
C GLU A 55 -2.83 -3.76 2.65
N SER A 56 -1.70 -4.09 2.01
CA SER A 56 -1.65 -4.24 0.56
C SER A 56 -2.63 -5.28 0.02
N LEU A 57 -2.96 -6.31 0.81
CA LEU A 57 -3.96 -7.32 0.46
C LEU A 57 -5.39 -6.78 0.52
N GLU A 58 -5.65 -5.75 1.32
CA GLU A 58 -6.96 -5.09 1.40
C GLU A 58 -7.17 -4.08 0.26
N MET A 59 -6.09 -3.64 -0.37
CA MET A 59 -6.10 -2.62 -1.43
C MET A 59 -5.97 -3.20 -2.84
N VAL A 60 -5.45 -4.42 -2.98
CA VAL A 60 -5.29 -5.09 -4.28
C VAL A 60 -6.62 -5.73 -4.71
N ARG A 61 -6.91 -5.72 -6.01
CA ARG A 61 -8.09 -6.44 -6.52
C ARG A 61 -7.88 -7.95 -6.49
N LYS A 62 -8.99 -8.69 -6.56
CA LYS A 62 -8.96 -10.14 -6.83
C LYS A 62 -8.23 -10.43 -8.14
N GLY A 63 -7.29 -11.37 -8.11
CA GLY A 63 -6.40 -11.70 -9.23
C GLY A 63 -5.40 -10.59 -9.61
N GLY A 64 -5.23 -9.57 -8.75
CA GLY A 64 -4.17 -8.58 -8.88
C GLY A 64 -2.83 -9.11 -8.38
N ARG A 65 -1.83 -8.23 -8.27
CA ARG A 65 -0.47 -8.59 -7.83
C ARG A 65 0.00 -7.67 -6.72
N VAL A 66 0.59 -8.26 -5.68
CA VAL A 66 1.32 -7.54 -4.65
C VAL A 66 2.82 -7.79 -4.82
N ILE A 67 3.60 -6.72 -4.83
CA ILE A 67 5.07 -6.78 -4.95
C ILE A 67 5.69 -6.24 -3.66
N PHE A 68 6.33 -7.14 -2.90
CA PHE A 68 7.13 -6.77 -1.73
C PHE A 68 8.54 -6.39 -2.15
N PHE A 69 8.71 -5.13 -2.56
CA PHE A 69 10.02 -4.59 -2.97
C PHE A 69 10.87 -4.17 -1.76
N GLY A 70 10.23 -3.56 -0.75
CA GLY A 70 10.85 -3.21 0.52
C GLY A 70 10.93 -4.44 1.43
N GLY A 71 12.15 -5.00 1.58
CA GLY A 71 12.43 -6.03 2.57
C GLY A 71 12.17 -5.53 4.01
N LEU A 72 11.98 -6.46 4.94
CA LEU A 72 11.73 -6.14 6.35
C LEU A 72 13.03 -6.16 7.17
N PRO A 73 13.08 -5.44 8.31
CA PRO A 73 14.25 -5.44 9.19
C PRO A 73 14.60 -6.86 9.68
N HIS A 74 15.89 -7.09 9.91
CA HIS A 74 16.37 -8.36 10.46
C HIS A 74 15.66 -8.69 11.78
N GLY A 75 15.28 -9.96 11.96
CA GLY A 75 14.53 -10.43 13.14
C GLY A 75 13.04 -10.02 13.17
N ARG A 76 12.56 -9.25 12.18
CA ARG A 76 11.14 -8.84 12.05
C ARG A 76 10.61 -9.09 10.63
N SER A 77 11.08 -10.17 9.99
CA SER A 77 10.76 -10.49 8.59
C SER A 77 9.55 -11.39 8.40
N GLN A 78 8.94 -11.86 9.48
CA GLN A 78 7.72 -12.67 9.42
C GLN A 78 6.50 -11.76 9.46
N VAL A 79 5.53 -12.00 8.57
CA VAL A 79 4.27 -11.25 8.50
C VAL A 79 3.12 -12.25 8.47
N PHE A 80 2.11 -12.00 9.29
CA PHE A 80 0.88 -12.77 9.27
C PHE A 80 -0.04 -12.19 8.18
N LEU A 81 -0.43 -13.02 7.22
CA LEU A 81 -1.31 -12.62 6.12
C LEU A 81 -2.63 -13.38 6.24
N ASP A 82 -3.75 -12.69 6.01
CA ASP A 82 -5.03 -13.35 5.83
C ASP A 82 -5.07 -14.02 4.46
N THR A 83 -5.03 -15.34 4.46
CA THR A 83 -4.99 -16.13 3.23
C THR A 83 -6.32 -16.14 2.47
N ASN A 84 -7.42 -15.67 3.06
CA ASN A 84 -8.69 -15.52 2.33
C ASN A 84 -8.70 -14.31 1.39
N LEU A 85 -7.71 -13.42 1.50
CA LEU A 85 -7.53 -12.27 0.62
C LEU A 85 -6.64 -12.58 -0.61
N ILE A 86 -6.23 -13.84 -0.80
CA ILE A 86 -5.29 -14.29 -1.84
C ILE A 86 -5.99 -15.22 -2.84
#